data_AF-A0A6B2XPH5-F1
#
_entry.id   AF-A0A6B2XPH5-F1
#
_cell.length_a   1.000
_cell.length_b   1.000
_cell.length_c   1.000
_cell.angle_alpha   90.00
_cell.angle_beta   90.00
_cell.angle_gamma   90.00
#
_symmetry.space_group_name_H-M   'P 1'
#
loop_
_entity.id
_entity.type
_entity.pdbx_description
1 polymer ?
#
loop_
_entity_poly.entity_id
_entity_poly.type
_entity_poly.pdbx_seq_one_letter_code
_entity_poly.pdbx_strand_id
1 'polypeptide(L)'
;ADTAAALFLGCPMEPDASAKVRADGALVFPPVPDLPFDPYRGLLYTADELFTGLSAGYEATPDAQSYAWFQETKADGDVFSSMLRSVHDDAISDALDEHLAGARVVGVMGGHAMARGGLDYQGAAELGRELARSGLTVATGGGPGAMEAANLGAYLAPAPDEAL
;
A
#
# COMPACT_ATOMS: atom_id res chain seq x y z
N ALA A 1 -23.40 9.35 -22.57
CA ALA A 1 -23.79 9.45 -21.14
C ALA A 1 -23.53 10.89 -20.70
N ASP A 2 -24.29 11.42 -19.74
CA ASP A 2 -24.00 12.71 -19.11
C ASP A 2 -22.74 12.57 -18.23
N THR A 3 -21.78 13.48 -18.37
CA THR A 3 -20.51 13.45 -17.65
C THR A 3 -20.34 14.63 -16.69
N ALA A 4 -21.34 15.50 -16.52
CA ALA A 4 -21.21 16.74 -15.74
C ALA A 4 -20.88 16.52 -14.25
N ALA A 5 -21.20 15.34 -13.69
CA ALA A 5 -20.87 14.96 -12.32
C ALA A 5 -19.74 13.92 -12.23
N ALA A 6 -19.05 13.63 -13.35
CA ALA A 6 -17.99 12.65 -13.39
C ALA A 6 -16.64 13.25 -12.99
N LEU A 7 -15.86 12.47 -12.25
CA LEU A 7 -14.46 12.73 -11.93
C LEU A 7 -13.61 11.63 -12.57
N PHE A 8 -12.65 12.00 -13.42
CA PHE A 8 -11.67 11.11 -14.02
C PHE A 8 -10.31 11.38 -13.39
N LEU A 9 -9.78 10.38 -12.67
CA LEU A 9 -8.48 10.44 -12.01
C LEU A 9 -7.49 9.55 -12.75
N GLY A 10 -6.39 10.10 -13.24
CA GLY A 10 -5.30 9.34 -13.87
C GLY A 10 -5.68 8.59 -15.14
N CYS A 11 -6.86 8.83 -15.71
CA CYS A 11 -7.36 8.08 -16.86
C CYS A 11 -6.62 8.52 -18.14
N PRO A 12 -5.91 7.61 -18.85
CA PRO A 12 -5.33 7.94 -20.15
C PRO A 12 -6.45 8.24 -21.16
N MET A 13 -6.36 9.37 -21.83
CA MET A 13 -7.37 9.83 -22.79
C MET A 13 -6.69 10.43 -24.01
N GLU A 14 -7.28 10.18 -25.18
CA GLU A 14 -6.97 10.97 -26.38
C GLU A 14 -7.29 12.46 -26.13
N PRO A 15 -6.53 13.41 -26.71
CA PRO A 15 -6.74 14.84 -26.49
C PRO A 15 -8.18 15.29 -26.72
N ASP A 16 -8.80 14.81 -27.81
CA ASP A 16 -10.18 15.15 -28.18
C ASP A 16 -11.21 14.59 -27.17
N ALA A 17 -10.95 13.40 -26.63
CA ALA A 17 -11.82 12.78 -25.61
C ALA A 17 -11.77 13.58 -24.30
N SER A 18 -10.56 13.93 -23.83
CA SER A 18 -10.37 14.76 -22.63
C SER A 18 -11.02 16.13 -22.78
N ALA A 19 -10.83 16.78 -23.94
CA ALA A 19 -11.47 18.07 -24.24
C ALA A 19 -13.00 17.97 -24.22
N LYS A 20 -13.55 16.90 -24.82
CA LYS A 20 -15.00 16.68 -24.89
C LYS A 20 -15.62 16.50 -23.51
N VAL A 21 -15.09 15.59 -22.67
CA VAL A 21 -15.69 15.32 -21.35
C VAL A 21 -15.55 16.52 -20.40
N ARG A 22 -14.46 17.29 -20.51
CA ARG A 22 -14.30 18.57 -19.79
C ARG A 22 -15.34 19.59 -20.24
N ALA A 23 -15.58 19.72 -21.55
CA ALA A 23 -16.59 20.62 -22.09
C ALA A 23 -18.01 20.22 -21.64
N ASP A 24 -18.23 18.93 -21.41
CA ASP A 24 -19.47 18.38 -20.87
C ASP A 24 -19.57 18.46 -19.32
N GLY A 25 -18.61 19.13 -18.66
CA GLY A 25 -18.65 19.45 -17.23
C GLY A 25 -17.87 18.51 -16.30
N ALA A 26 -17.19 17.49 -16.83
CA ALA A 26 -16.41 16.56 -16.01
C ALA A 26 -15.13 17.21 -15.45
N LEU A 27 -14.73 16.80 -14.25
CA LEU A 27 -13.40 17.06 -13.72
C LEU A 27 -12.43 15.97 -14.20
N VAL A 28 -11.32 16.38 -14.81
CA VAL A 28 -10.34 15.43 -15.36
C VAL A 28 -8.94 15.78 -14.88
N PHE A 29 -8.38 14.89 -14.07
CA PHE A 29 -7.00 14.89 -13.63
C PHE A 29 -6.21 13.92 -14.52
N PRO A 30 -5.27 14.41 -15.34
CA PRO A 30 -4.51 13.55 -16.24
C PRO A 30 -3.53 12.65 -15.48
N PRO A 31 -3.04 11.56 -16.09
CA PRO A 31 -1.89 10.83 -15.57
C PRO A 31 -0.70 11.79 -15.35
N VAL A 32 0.01 11.62 -14.24
CA VAL A 32 1.22 12.39 -13.97
C VAL A 32 2.42 11.59 -14.47
N PRO A 33 3.17 12.10 -15.46
CA PRO A 33 4.33 11.39 -16.00
C PRO A 33 5.46 11.31 -14.97
N ASP A 34 6.37 10.37 -15.18
CA ASP A 34 7.65 10.25 -14.46
C ASP A 34 7.54 10.01 -12.93
N LEU A 35 6.37 9.58 -12.44
CA LEU A 35 6.22 9.11 -11.06
C LEU A 35 6.53 7.61 -10.94
N PRO A 36 7.19 7.17 -9.86
CA PRO A 36 7.39 5.75 -9.57
C PRO A 36 6.15 5.07 -8.98
N PHE A 37 5.07 5.81 -8.75
CA PHE A 37 3.78 5.32 -8.25
C PHE A 37 2.62 6.01 -8.99
N ASP A 38 1.44 5.37 -8.96
CA ASP A 38 0.20 5.98 -9.42
C ASP A 38 -0.50 6.67 -8.24
N PRO A 39 -0.61 8.01 -8.21
CA PRO A 39 -1.28 8.73 -7.12
C PRO A 39 -2.79 8.51 -7.12
N TYR A 40 -3.38 8.06 -8.23
CA TYR A 40 -4.83 7.90 -8.41
C TYR A 40 -5.31 6.45 -8.28
N ARG A 41 -4.44 5.59 -7.73
CA ARG A 41 -4.65 4.16 -7.61
C ARG A 41 -5.91 3.80 -6.82
N GLY A 42 -6.78 2.96 -7.37
CA GLY A 42 -8.00 2.48 -6.70
C GLY A 42 -7.92 1.10 -6.05
N LEU A 43 -6.73 0.53 -5.85
CA LEU A 43 -6.53 -0.81 -5.26
C LEU A 43 -5.34 -0.79 -4.30
N LEU A 44 -5.21 -1.76 -3.39
CA LEU A 44 -3.99 -1.91 -2.61
C LEU A 44 -2.83 -2.45 -3.45
N TYR A 45 -1.60 -2.18 -3.03
CA TYR A 45 -0.41 -2.82 -3.59
C TYR A 45 -0.35 -4.29 -3.20
N THR A 46 0.16 -5.12 -4.11
CA THR A 46 0.60 -6.48 -3.77
C THR A 46 2.11 -6.51 -3.54
N ALA A 47 2.59 -7.50 -2.79
CA ALA A 47 4.03 -7.71 -2.63
C ALA A 47 4.72 -7.96 -3.99
N ASP A 48 4.11 -8.74 -4.88
CA ASP A 48 4.67 -9.02 -6.21
C ASP A 48 4.83 -7.75 -7.04
N GLU A 49 3.87 -6.83 -6.95
CA GLU A 49 3.95 -5.53 -7.63
C GLU A 49 5.06 -4.66 -7.04
N LEU A 50 5.06 -4.47 -5.72
CA LEU A 50 6.05 -3.62 -5.03
C LEU A 50 7.49 -4.09 -5.23
N PHE A 51 7.69 -5.41 -5.33
CA PHE A 51 9.01 -6.03 -5.50
C PHE A 51 9.28 -6.48 -6.94
N THR A 52 8.51 -6.00 -7.92
CA THR A 52 8.81 -6.25 -9.33
C THR A 52 10.22 -5.76 -9.66
N GLY A 53 11.02 -6.61 -10.32
CA GLY A 53 12.42 -6.29 -10.66
C GLY A 53 13.46 -6.58 -9.57
N LEU A 54 13.06 -7.18 -8.44
CA LEU A 54 13.96 -7.47 -7.31
C LEU A 54 15.23 -8.27 -7.69
N SER A 55 15.18 -9.10 -8.73
CA SER A 55 16.35 -9.83 -9.24
C SER A 55 17.49 -8.92 -9.73
N ALA A 56 17.18 -7.67 -10.06
CA ALA A 56 18.15 -6.64 -10.46
C ALA A 56 18.65 -5.79 -9.27
N GLY A 57 18.18 -6.07 -8.05
CA GLY A 57 18.46 -5.29 -6.84
C GLY A 57 17.20 -4.67 -6.26
N TYR A 58 17.22 -4.36 -4.96
CA TYR A 58 16.08 -3.74 -4.27
C TYR A 58 15.81 -2.33 -4.81
N GLU A 59 16.86 -1.59 -5.15
CA GLU A 59 16.79 -0.23 -5.69
C GLU A 59 16.07 -0.15 -7.05
N ALA A 60 15.93 -1.28 -7.75
CA ALA A 60 15.19 -1.37 -9.00
C ALA A 60 13.67 -1.56 -8.80
N THR A 61 13.20 -1.78 -7.57
CA THR A 61 11.80 -2.07 -7.30
C THR A 61 10.94 -0.80 -7.23
N PRO A 62 9.65 -0.88 -7.58
CA PRO A 62 8.72 0.23 -7.38
C PRO A 62 8.67 0.76 -5.94
N ASP A 63 8.82 -0.13 -4.95
CA ASP A 63 8.87 0.25 -3.53
C ASP A 63 10.06 1.17 -3.22
N ALA A 64 11.27 0.75 -3.62
CA ALA A 64 12.48 1.53 -3.39
C ALA A 64 12.47 2.87 -4.15
N GLN A 65 11.95 2.88 -5.38
CA GLN A 65 11.84 4.10 -6.18
C GLN A 65 10.84 5.09 -5.60
N SER A 66 9.68 4.60 -5.14
CA SER A 66 8.66 5.42 -4.47
C SER A 66 9.19 5.99 -3.16
N TYR A 67 9.92 5.19 -2.39
CA TYR A 67 10.57 5.67 -1.17
C TYR A 67 11.66 6.71 -1.46
N ALA A 68 12.49 6.51 -2.49
CA ALA A 68 13.49 7.50 -2.90
C ALA A 68 12.84 8.84 -3.28
N TRP A 69 11.78 8.80 -4.10
CA TRP A 69 11.02 9.99 -4.47
C TRP A 69 10.41 10.69 -3.25
N PHE A 70 9.84 9.93 -2.30
CA PHE A 70 9.33 10.50 -1.04
C PHE A 70 10.45 11.18 -0.25
N GLN A 71 11.62 10.55 -0.14
CA GLN A 71 12.74 11.10 0.63
C GLN A 71 13.26 12.41 0.04
N GLU A 72 13.27 12.54 -1.28
CA GLU A 72 13.65 13.75 -2.01
C GLU A 72 12.60 14.86 -1.83
N THR A 73 11.31 14.52 -1.87
CA THR A 73 10.22 15.50 -1.93
C THR A 73 9.55 15.80 -0.58
N LYS A 74 9.81 15.03 0.48
CA LYS A 74 9.08 15.18 1.76
C LYS A 74 9.21 16.57 2.41
N ALA A 75 10.27 17.29 2.11
CA ALA A 75 10.59 18.60 2.67
C ALA A 75 11.10 19.60 1.62
N ASP A 76 10.82 19.37 0.33
CA ASP A 76 11.21 20.27 -0.76
C ASP A 76 10.40 21.59 -0.76
N GLY A 77 9.23 21.60 -0.12
CA GLY A 77 8.32 22.73 -0.06
C GLY A 77 7.43 22.87 -1.31
N ASP A 78 7.48 21.92 -2.24
CA ASP A 78 6.68 21.94 -3.45
C ASP A 78 5.24 21.49 -3.17
N VAL A 79 4.29 22.36 -3.51
CA VAL A 79 2.85 22.09 -3.38
C VAL A 79 2.45 20.94 -4.30
N PHE A 80 3.07 20.80 -5.48
CA PHE A 80 2.72 19.72 -6.40
C PHE A 80 3.13 18.37 -5.82
N SER A 81 4.39 18.21 -5.37
CA SER A 81 4.84 17.01 -4.64
C SER A 81 3.98 16.70 -3.41
N SER A 82 3.64 17.72 -2.61
CA SER A 82 2.77 17.52 -1.43
C SER A 82 1.37 17.05 -1.83
N MET A 83 0.78 17.64 -2.87
CA MET A 83 -0.54 17.27 -3.36
C MET A 83 -0.55 15.81 -3.84
N LEU A 84 0.47 15.38 -4.59
CA LEU A 84 0.55 14.01 -5.11
C LEU A 84 0.65 12.97 -4.00
N ARG A 85 1.42 13.26 -2.94
CA ARG A 85 1.47 12.41 -1.73
C ARG A 85 0.11 12.31 -1.06
N SER A 86 -0.57 13.44 -0.86
CA SER A 86 -1.88 13.44 -0.21
C SER A 86 -2.94 12.68 -1.01
N VAL A 87 -2.95 12.85 -2.34
CA VAL A 87 -3.90 12.11 -3.20
C VAL A 87 -3.61 10.61 -3.16
N HIS A 88 -2.33 10.21 -3.18
CA HIS A 88 -1.93 8.80 -3.03
C HIS A 88 -2.34 8.24 -1.67
N ASP A 89 -2.02 8.94 -0.58
CA ASP A 89 -2.36 8.52 0.79
C ASP A 89 -3.88 8.35 0.97
N ASP A 90 -4.68 9.27 0.42
CA ASP A 90 -6.15 9.19 0.44
C ASP A 90 -6.64 7.98 -0.36
N ALA A 91 -6.06 7.74 -1.54
CA ALA A 91 -6.44 6.62 -2.40
C ALA A 91 -6.08 5.25 -1.78
N ILE A 92 -4.94 5.15 -1.10
CA ILE A 92 -4.56 3.95 -0.33
C ILE A 92 -5.46 3.77 0.88
N SER A 93 -5.83 4.85 1.57
CA SER A 93 -6.73 4.79 2.72
C SER A 93 -8.12 4.29 2.31
N ASP A 94 -8.68 4.81 1.21
CA ASP A 94 -9.96 4.37 0.64
C ASP A 94 -9.92 2.88 0.25
N ALA A 95 -8.89 2.46 -0.50
CA ALA A 95 -8.72 1.05 -0.87
C ALA A 95 -8.51 0.13 0.35
N LEU A 96 -7.89 0.62 1.42
CA LEU A 96 -7.73 -0.12 2.67
C LEU A 96 -9.05 -0.25 3.42
N ASP A 97 -9.85 0.81 3.50
CA ASP A 97 -11.18 0.78 4.12
C ASP A 97 -12.10 -0.22 3.40
N GLU A 98 -12.09 -0.22 2.06
CA GLU A 98 -12.81 -1.21 1.26
C GLU A 98 -12.32 -2.64 1.53
N HIS A 99 -11.00 -2.85 1.59
CA HIS A 99 -10.42 -4.17 1.85
C HIS A 99 -10.78 -4.70 3.25
N LEU A 100 -10.90 -3.81 4.24
CA LEU A 100 -11.20 -4.16 5.62
C LEU A 100 -12.70 -4.13 5.94
N ALA A 101 -13.56 -3.85 4.96
CA ALA A 101 -15.01 -3.82 5.15
C ALA A 101 -15.53 -5.15 5.73
N GLY A 102 -16.05 -5.10 6.96
CA GLY A 102 -16.57 -6.28 7.69
C GLY A 102 -15.50 -7.14 8.38
N ALA A 103 -14.22 -6.82 8.25
CA ALA A 103 -13.13 -7.50 8.97
C ALA A 103 -13.06 -7.06 10.43
N ARG A 104 -12.63 -7.97 11.31
CA ARG A 104 -12.28 -7.64 12.70
C ARG A 104 -10.77 -7.49 12.80
N VAL A 105 -10.30 -6.26 12.81
CA VAL A 105 -8.86 -5.95 12.74
C VAL A 105 -8.24 -5.87 14.13
N VAL A 106 -7.04 -6.43 14.30
CA VAL A 106 -6.20 -6.27 15.49
C VAL A 106 -4.84 -5.73 15.09
N GLY A 107 -4.46 -4.61 15.70
CA GLY A 107 -3.14 -4.00 15.54
C GLY A 107 -2.12 -4.69 16.44
N VAL A 108 -1.03 -5.21 15.87
CA VAL A 108 0.11 -5.75 16.62
C VAL A 108 1.31 -4.81 16.43
N MET A 109 1.72 -4.20 17.53
CA MET A 109 2.84 -3.25 17.59
C MET A 109 4.03 -3.88 18.30
N GLY A 110 5.24 -3.57 17.88
CA GLY A 110 6.45 -4.06 18.53
C GLY A 110 7.74 -3.53 17.93
N GLY A 111 8.85 -3.75 18.63
CA GLY A 111 10.16 -3.25 18.24
C GLY A 111 10.73 -3.93 17.00
N HIS A 112 11.51 -3.18 16.22
CA HIS A 112 12.17 -3.64 14.99
C HIS A 112 13.50 -4.40 15.23
N ALA A 113 13.99 -4.44 16.47
CA ALA A 113 15.30 -4.98 16.83
C ALA A 113 15.30 -6.49 17.12
N MET A 114 14.13 -7.11 17.13
CA MET A 114 13.96 -8.53 17.44
C MET A 114 14.54 -9.39 16.32
N ALA A 115 15.48 -10.27 16.66
CA ALA A 115 16.12 -11.14 15.67
C ALA A 115 15.24 -12.36 15.35
N ARG A 116 15.20 -12.74 14.07
CA ARG A 116 14.63 -14.02 13.63
C ARG A 116 15.26 -15.19 14.40
N GLY A 117 14.45 -16.18 14.76
CA GLY A 117 14.88 -17.38 15.51
C GLY A 117 15.07 -17.15 17.02
N GLY A 118 14.88 -15.94 17.53
CA GLY A 118 14.81 -15.69 18.98
C GLY A 118 13.47 -16.07 19.58
N LEU A 119 13.45 -16.32 20.89
CA LEU A 119 12.22 -16.66 21.62
C LEU A 119 11.14 -15.58 21.50
N ASP A 120 11.52 -14.30 21.54
CA ASP A 120 10.56 -13.22 21.41
C ASP A 120 9.95 -13.15 20.00
N TYR A 121 10.74 -13.48 18.96
CA TYR A 121 10.26 -13.54 17.57
C TYR A 121 9.26 -14.66 17.41
N GLN A 122 9.60 -15.84 17.93
CA GLN A 122 8.70 -16.99 17.92
C GLN A 122 7.39 -16.65 18.65
N GLY A 123 7.45 -16.05 19.83
CA GLY A 123 6.25 -15.66 20.58
C GLY A 123 5.37 -14.64 19.83
N ALA A 124 5.98 -13.67 19.13
CA ALA A 124 5.23 -12.74 18.29
C ALA A 124 4.58 -13.42 17.08
N ALA A 125 5.23 -14.43 16.50
CA ALA A 125 4.68 -15.23 15.41
C ALA A 125 3.54 -16.14 15.89
N GLU A 126 3.70 -16.81 17.03
CA GLU A 126 2.63 -17.58 17.68
C GLU A 126 1.42 -16.69 17.98
N LEU A 127 1.64 -15.50 18.52
CA LEU A 127 0.57 -14.51 18.76
C LEU A 127 -0.17 -14.15 17.46
N GLY A 128 0.54 -13.79 16.40
CA GLY A 128 -0.06 -13.45 15.11
C GLY A 128 -0.91 -14.59 14.55
N ARG A 129 -0.43 -15.83 14.70
CA ARG A 129 -1.13 -17.03 14.27
C ARG A 129 -2.43 -17.27 15.03
N GLU A 130 -2.38 -17.22 16.35
CA GLU A 130 -3.56 -17.44 17.20
C GLU A 130 -4.62 -16.37 16.97
N LEU A 131 -4.21 -15.10 16.80
CA LEU A 131 -5.12 -14.01 16.44
C LEU A 131 -5.81 -14.29 15.10
N ALA A 132 -5.06 -14.68 14.06
CA ALA A 132 -5.63 -15.02 12.76
C ALA A 132 -6.57 -16.23 12.83
N ARG A 133 -6.19 -17.31 13.55
CA ARG A 133 -7.04 -18.49 13.77
C ARG A 133 -8.32 -18.18 14.55
N SER A 134 -8.31 -17.14 15.39
CA SER A 134 -9.51 -16.64 16.08
C SER A 134 -10.47 -15.81 15.19
N GLY A 135 -10.13 -15.65 13.90
CA GLY A 135 -10.92 -14.90 12.93
C GLY A 135 -10.66 -13.39 12.95
N LEU A 136 -9.48 -12.96 13.41
CA LEU A 136 -9.05 -11.56 13.33
C LEU A 136 -8.11 -11.34 12.14
N THR A 137 -8.22 -10.17 11.50
CA THR A 137 -7.22 -9.69 10.55
C THR A 137 -6.08 -9.02 11.33
N VAL A 138 -4.87 -9.56 11.22
CA VAL A 138 -3.68 -8.99 11.86
C VAL A 138 -3.15 -7.84 11.01
N ALA A 139 -3.00 -6.66 11.61
CA ALA A 139 -2.40 -5.49 11.00
C ALA A 139 -1.16 -5.06 11.78
N THR A 140 -0.08 -4.74 11.08
CA THR A 140 1.20 -4.28 11.67
C THR A 140 1.73 -3.08 10.90
N GLY A 141 2.78 -2.44 11.39
CA GLY A 141 3.48 -1.38 10.65
C GLY A 141 4.37 -1.89 9.50
N GLY A 142 4.37 -3.19 9.19
CA GLY A 142 5.09 -3.77 8.04
C GLY A 142 6.62 -3.85 8.16
N GLY A 143 7.21 -3.36 9.26
CA GLY A 143 8.66 -3.40 9.47
C GLY A 143 9.20 -4.76 9.95
N PRO A 144 10.52 -4.87 10.14
CA PRO A 144 11.15 -6.11 10.61
C PRO A 144 10.86 -6.39 12.10
N GLY A 145 11.36 -7.53 12.60
CA GLY A 145 11.26 -7.91 14.01
C GLY A 145 9.85 -8.34 14.40
N ALA A 146 9.28 -7.73 15.43
CA ALA A 146 7.99 -8.16 15.97
C ALA A 146 6.83 -8.02 14.97
N MET A 147 6.85 -6.98 14.12
CA MET A 147 5.82 -6.76 13.09
C MET A 147 5.88 -7.85 12.01
N GLU A 148 7.09 -8.12 11.50
CA GLU A 148 7.34 -9.22 10.57
C GLU A 148 6.94 -10.57 11.17
N ALA A 149 7.30 -10.85 12.43
CA ALA A 149 6.94 -12.09 13.11
C ALA A 149 5.42 -12.27 13.19
N ALA A 150 4.68 -11.25 13.60
CA ALA A 150 3.23 -11.30 13.68
C ALA A 150 2.57 -11.50 12.29
N ASN A 151 3.08 -10.83 11.25
CA ASN A 151 2.63 -11.05 9.87
C ASN A 151 2.91 -12.49 9.40
N LEU A 152 4.10 -13.02 9.70
CA LEU A 152 4.48 -14.41 9.36
C LEU A 152 3.55 -15.41 10.04
N GLY A 153 3.30 -15.22 11.34
CA GLY A 153 2.38 -16.05 12.11
C GLY A 153 0.96 -16.07 11.53
N ALA A 154 0.42 -14.87 11.23
CA ALA A 154 -0.89 -14.73 10.62
C ALA A 154 -0.96 -15.39 9.23
N TYR A 155 0.08 -15.23 8.41
CA TYR A 155 0.19 -15.86 7.10
C TYR A 155 0.20 -17.40 7.18
N LEU A 156 0.88 -17.96 8.19
CA LEU A 156 0.96 -19.40 8.43
C LEU A 156 -0.21 -19.98 9.24
N ALA A 157 -1.22 -19.17 9.57
CA ALA A 157 -2.41 -19.64 10.30
C ALA A 157 -3.10 -20.88 9.69
N PRO A 158 -3.24 -21.00 8.36
CA PRO A 158 -3.83 -22.18 7.73
C PRO A 158 -2.91 -23.42 7.70
N ALA A 159 -1.60 -23.24 7.93
CA ALA A 159 -0.62 -24.33 7.88
C ALA A 159 -0.66 -25.20 9.16
N PRO A 160 -0.07 -26.42 9.15
CA PRO A 160 0.16 -27.23 10.35
C PRO A 160 1.10 -26.55 11.34
N ASP A 161 1.03 -26.94 12.62
CA ASP A 161 1.75 -26.23 13.68
C ASP A 161 3.27 -26.23 13.48
N GLU A 162 3.81 -27.30 12.91
CA GLU A 162 5.24 -27.50 12.62
C GLU A 162 5.80 -26.59 11.51
N ALA A 163 4.94 -25.85 10.80
CA ALA A 163 5.35 -24.91 9.76
C ALA A 163 5.84 -23.56 10.32
N LEU A 164 5.55 -23.27 11.59
CA LEU A 164 5.98 -22.06 12.31
C LEU A 164 7.31 -22.30 13.04
#